data_AF-A0A126ZBP8-F1
#
_entry.id   AF-A0A126ZBP8-F1
#
_cell.length_a   1.000
_cell.length_b   1.000
_cell.length_c   1.000
_cell.angle_alpha   90.00
_cell.angle_beta   90.00
_cell.angle_gamma   90.00
#
_symmetry.space_group_name_H-M   'P 1'
#
loop_
_entity.id
_entity.type
_entity.pdbx_description
1 polymer ?
#
loop_
_entity_poly.entity_id
_entity_poly.type
_entity_poly.pdbx_seq_one_letter_code
_entity_poly.pdbx_strand_id
1 'polypeptide(L)' 'MIVCPCGDSQTLTVWVVLDCAVTAVLGTYSTEDAAIAAADGFGSCSFPYLLSEVERVALLAAS' A
#
# COMPACT_ATOMS: atom_id res chain seq x y z
N MET A 1 -18.38 12.86 7.49
CA MET A 1 -16.99 13.32 7.36
C MET A 1 -16.31 13.12 8.70
N ILE A 2 -15.54 12.04 8.85
CA ILE A 2 -14.66 11.86 10.01
C ILE A 2 -13.33 12.46 9.57
N VAL A 3 -13.03 13.63 10.14
CA VAL A 3 -11.80 14.39 9.93
C VAL A 3 -10.79 13.85 10.94
N CYS A 4 -9.69 13.25 10.48
CA CYS A 4 -8.54 13.03 11.35
C CYS A 4 -8.08 14.40 11.88
N PRO A 5 -7.78 14.55 13.19
CA PRO A 5 -7.48 15.87 13.79
C PRO A 5 -6.17 16.51 13.29
N CYS A 6 -5.43 15.83 12.41
CA CYS A 6 -4.29 16.38 11.68
C CYS A 6 -4.86 17.00 10.40
N GLY A 7 -4.88 18.34 10.30
CA GLY A 7 -5.28 19.09 9.11
C GLY A 7 -4.30 18.93 7.94
N ASP A 8 -3.97 17.69 7.64
CA ASP A 8 -2.99 17.28 6.66
C ASP A 8 -3.74 16.64 5.51
N SER A 9 -3.84 17.39 4.42
CA SER A 9 -3.96 16.85 3.06
C SER A 9 -2.71 16.05 2.71
N GLN A 10 -2.31 15.09 3.56
CA GLN A 10 -1.19 14.24 3.29
C GLN A 10 -1.63 13.23 2.24
N THR A 11 -1.10 13.41 1.04
CA THR A 11 -0.96 12.36 0.03
C THR A 11 -0.08 11.26 0.65
N LEU A 12 -0.62 10.52 1.62
CA LEU A 12 0.06 9.37 2.24
C LEU A 12 0.43 8.43 1.10
N THR A 13 1.71 8.39 0.79
CA THR A 13 2.27 7.49 -0.21
C THR A 13 2.07 6.08 0.34
N VAL A 14 1.16 5.31 -0.27
CA VAL A 14 0.84 3.96 0.20
C VAL A 14 1.53 2.98 -0.73
N TRP A 15 2.52 2.30 -0.16
CA TRP A 15 3.13 1.14 -0.77
C TRP A 15 2.35 -0.10 -0.38
N VAL A 16 2.19 -1.02 -1.30
CA VAL A 16 1.62 -2.34 -1.03
C VAL A 16 2.61 -3.42 -1.44
N VAL A 17 2.53 -4.57 -0.80
CA VAL A 17 3.16 -5.78 -1.33
C VAL A 17 2.10 -6.58 -2.04
N LEU A 18 2.34 -6.87 -3.32
CA LEU A 18 1.46 -7.69 -4.14
C LEU A 18 2.02 -9.11 -4.24
N ASP A 19 1.12 -10.08 -4.36
CA ASP A 19 1.50 -11.43 -4.74
C ASP A 19 1.82 -11.53 -6.24
N CYS A 20 2.42 -12.63 -6.65
CA CYS A 20 2.94 -12.85 -8.01
C CYS A 20 1.87 -12.77 -9.09
N ALA A 21 0.66 -13.23 -8.78
CA ALA A 21 -0.46 -13.19 -9.70
C ALA A 21 -1.18 -11.83 -9.67
N VAL A 22 -0.77 -10.92 -8.79
CA VAL A 22 -1.36 -9.59 -8.59
C VAL A 22 -2.86 -9.71 -8.30
N THR A 23 -3.20 -10.68 -7.47
CA THR A 23 -4.58 -11.01 -7.09
C THR A 23 -4.92 -10.51 -5.69
N ALA A 24 -3.92 -10.33 -4.84
CA ALA A 24 -4.10 -9.90 -3.46
C ALA A 24 -3.01 -8.92 -3.02
N VAL A 25 -3.42 -7.98 -2.15
CA VAL A 25 -2.53 -7.16 -1.35
C VAL A 25 -2.14 -7.95 -0.11
N LEU A 26 -0.86 -8.25 0.05
CA LEU A 26 -0.30 -8.98 1.19
C LEU A 26 -0.06 -8.07 2.39
N GLY A 27 0.13 -6.77 2.16
CA GLY A 27 0.30 -5.77 3.21
C GLY A 27 0.41 -4.36 2.66
N THR A 28 0.17 -3.36 3.52
CA THR A 28 0.30 -1.92 3.22
C THR A 28 1.41 -1.31 4.08
N TYR A 29 2.20 -0.43 3.47
CA TYR A 29 3.40 0.17 4.05
C TYR A 29 3.48 1.67 3.70
N SER A 30 4.08 2.44 4.59
CA SER A 30 4.25 3.89 4.43
C SER A 30 5.52 4.28 3.67
N THR A 31 6.46 3.35 3.46
CA THR A 31 7.71 3.60 2.74
C THR A 31 8.04 2.45 1.78
N GLU A 32 8.80 2.77 0.72
CA GLU A 32 9.28 1.80 -0.26
C GLU A 32 10.17 0.74 0.39
N ASP A 33 11.14 1.15 1.22
CA ASP A 33 12.05 0.24 1.90
C ASP A 33 11.32 -0.79 2.77
N ALA A 34 10.24 -0.38 3.45
CA ALA A 34 9.44 -1.28 4.26
C ALA A 34 8.67 -2.29 3.40
N ALA A 35 8.18 -1.87 2.23
CA ALA A 35 7.52 -2.76 1.28
C ALA A 35 8.51 -3.72 0.62
N ILE A 36 9.73 -3.27 0.29
CA ILE A 36 10.82 -4.13 -0.22
C ILE A 36 11.17 -5.20 0.81
N ALA A 37 11.47 -4.79 2.04
CA ALA A 37 11.83 -5.73 3.11
C ALA A 37 10.71 -6.75 3.40
N ALA A 38 9.46 -6.31 3.31
CA ALA A 38 8.31 -7.22 3.43
C ALA A 38 8.19 -8.17 2.24
N ALA A 39 8.32 -7.67 1.01
CA ALA A 39 8.29 -8.50 -0.20
C ALA A 39 9.38 -9.59 -0.18
N ASP A 40 10.58 -9.28 0.29
CA ASP A 40 11.65 -10.27 0.51
C ASP A 40 11.25 -11.33 1.55
N GLY A 41 10.52 -10.93 2.60
CA GLY A 41 10.02 -11.83 3.64
C GLY A 41 8.88 -12.75 3.17
N PHE A 42 8.05 -12.30 2.24
CA PHE A 42 6.99 -13.10 1.63
C PHE A 42 7.52 -14.09 0.58
N GLY A 43 8.69 -13.83 0.00
CA GLY A 43 9.42 -14.74 -0.89
C GLY A 43 9.56 -14.24 -2.32
N SER A 44 10.15 -15.06 -3.21
CA SER A 44 10.60 -14.67 -4.56
C SER A 44 9.49 -14.27 -5.55
N CYS A 45 8.22 -14.30 -5.14
CA CYS A 45 7.08 -14.03 -6.00
C CYS A 45 6.23 -12.87 -5.46
N SER A 46 6.76 -12.04 -4.57
CA SER A 46 6.11 -10.81 -4.09
C SER A 46 6.94 -9.59 -4.46
N PHE A 47 6.28 -8.46 -4.68
CA PHE A 47 6.96 -7.23 -5.04
C PHE A 47 6.27 -6.00 -4.44
N PRO A 48 7.05 -4.95 -4.11
CA PRO A 48 6.51 -3.68 -3.69
C PRO A 48 5.87 -2.96 -4.88
N TYR A 49 4.73 -2.32 -4.64
CA TYR A 49 4.01 -1.52 -5.62
C TYR A 49 3.51 -0.23 -4.98
N LEU A 50 3.78 0.89 -5.63
CA LEU A 50 3.28 2.18 -5.21
C LEU A 50 1.87 2.40 -5.76
N LEU A 51 0.89 2.54 -4.88
CA LEU A 51 -0.47 2.87 -5.31
C LEU A 51 -0.55 4.30 -5.85
N SER A 52 -1.15 4.44 -7.03
CA SER A 52 -1.63 5.73 -7.51
C SER A 52 -2.78 6.25 -6.64
N GLU A 53 -3.09 7.54 -6.74
CA GLU A 53 -4.18 8.15 -5.98
C GLU A 53 -5.53 7.45 -6.21
N VAL A 54 -5.81 7.04 -7.46
CA VAL A 54 -7.05 6.35 -7.83
C VAL A 54 -7.14 4.99 -7.16
N GLU A 55 -6.06 4.20 -7.20
CA GLU A 55 -6.03 2.86 -6.58
C GLU A 55 -6.12 2.95 -5.07
N ARG A 56 -5.51 3.97 -4.48
CA ARG A 56 -5.54 4.22 -3.04
C ARG A 56 -6.95 4.56 -2.56
N VAL A 57 -7.69 5.37 -3.32
CA VAL A 57 -9.13 5.64 -3.05
C VAL A 57 -9.96 4.37 -3.20
N ALA A 58 -9.69 3.55 -4.21
CA ALA A 58 -10.39 2.28 -4.40
C ALA A 58 -10.15 1.31 -3.23
N LEU A 59 -8.92 1.23 -2.71
CA LEU A 59 -8.58 0.40 -1.55
C LEU A 59 -9.28 0.88 -0.26
N LEU A 60 -9.30 2.19 -0.02
CA LEU A 60 -10.01 2.79 1.13
C LEU A 60 -11.54 2.64 1.03
N ALA A 61 -12.09 2.54 -0.18
CA ALA A 61 -13.51 2.30 -0.39
C ALA A 61 -13.91 0.83 -0.21
N ALA A 62 -12.94 -0.09 -0.33
CA ALA A 62 -13.13 -1.52 -0.17
C ALA A 62 -12.87 -2.03 1.26
N SER A 63 -12.31 -1.20 2.15
CA SER A 63 -12.01 -1.51 3.56
C SER A 63 -13.15 -1.20 4.52
#